data_AF-U2UKL7-F1
#
_entry.id   AF-U2UKL7-F1
#
_cell.length_a   1.000
_cell.length_b   1.000
_cell.length_c   1.000
_cell.angle_alpha   90.00
_cell.angle_beta   90.00
_cell.angle_gamma   90.00
#
_symmetry.space_group_name_H-M   'P 1'
#
loop_
_entity.id
_entity.type
_entity.pdbx_description
1 polymer ?
#
loop_
_entity_poly.entity_id
_entity_poly.type
_entity_poly.pdbx_seq_one_letter_code
_entity_poly.pdbx_strand_id
1 'polypeptide(L)'
;SAITIADKTAITPTLPEAISFTPPSPVIGLPELPELPAPPTFNIELGSYCNYMTGCGRGVSGGAYNYDFDTYAVSVLANGTVRGTLVDGRPSLRHSWNTTGSVLLKSYFDTEGNYDLTTNLTVNSENPLNDTQKQSERDANRGYNAQRFLVGGSRVATMDNAPANTDVKLDNKATVNLVGPLTVGFEVQTDVYYGANGSKREMVNTGTITDAAETTLATIGGLNKGDSAPLTLAPLLGNETVNINRTAAGYTGYKIGMILTYENNDTRVNTKYVLTNNGTIDFGGEKSIGIQVYAPGSPSLVEVANTNKMNIGGTASYGMKWSSRVGANSTMINDKSGVINVTGDAGVDSKNKPVNSLSSGIAVIETNAAKNATIRAYQGKVENKGTINVSGGKGNTAMVLIVKADDDITNSGTINVSSTEKRQNIAMRVDKGSVTTDAANETPKAINDGTINLDGDSSIGMVGTNADVVNNANKTIGTTSGKTIINGIGMATSGGKLDNAGKIELKGTGASTNVGVYMTKGTGNPSGTLAATSDISVEGDNSTGVLITNGTLNYGGTTTATGNGVTG
;
A
#
# COMPACT_ATOMS: atom_id res chain seq x y z
N SER A 1 101.88 4.30 -51.66
CA SER A 1 101.33 4.45 -50.29
C SER A 1 99.82 4.51 -50.37
N ALA A 2 99.12 3.68 -49.59
CA ALA A 2 97.66 3.60 -49.59
C ALA A 2 97.03 4.80 -48.86
N ILE A 3 95.90 5.30 -49.37
CA ILE A 3 95.09 6.34 -48.75
C ILE A 3 94.27 5.70 -47.64
N THR A 4 94.44 6.18 -46.40
CA THR A 4 93.57 5.85 -45.26
C THR A 4 92.38 6.81 -45.22
N ILE A 5 91.17 6.27 -45.31
CA ILE A 5 89.92 7.01 -45.06
C ILE A 5 89.60 6.87 -43.56
N ALA A 6 89.35 7.98 -42.89
CA ALA A 6 88.97 8.00 -41.48
C ALA A 6 87.56 7.42 -41.26
N ASP A 7 87.37 6.72 -40.14
CA ASP A 7 86.10 6.13 -39.75
C ASP A 7 85.01 7.20 -39.61
N LYS A 8 83.83 6.94 -40.20
CA LYS A 8 82.65 7.78 -40.03
C LYS A 8 82.00 7.45 -38.68
N THR A 9 81.91 8.44 -37.79
CA THR A 9 81.05 8.38 -36.61
C THR A 9 79.59 8.60 -37.00
N ALA A 10 78.71 7.69 -36.58
CA ALA A 10 77.28 7.82 -36.79
C ALA A 10 76.72 8.97 -35.95
N ILE A 11 75.96 9.88 -36.58
CA ILE A 11 75.19 10.90 -35.88
C ILE A 11 73.85 10.28 -35.50
N THR A 12 73.68 9.95 -34.22
CA THR A 12 72.40 9.46 -33.69
C THR A 12 71.46 10.65 -33.49
N PRO A 13 70.26 10.69 -34.13
CA PRO A 13 69.33 11.79 -33.96
C PRO A 13 68.81 11.84 -32.52
N THR A 14 68.76 13.04 -31.94
CA THR A 14 68.11 13.28 -30.64
C THR A 14 66.61 13.33 -30.86
N LEU A 15 65.89 12.30 -30.39
CA LEU A 15 64.43 12.29 -30.41
C LEU A 15 63.89 13.24 -29.34
N PRO A 16 62.80 13.98 -29.61
CA PRO A 16 62.14 14.77 -28.57
C PRO A 16 61.61 13.86 -27.46
N GLU A 17 61.55 14.38 -26.23
CA GLU A 17 60.94 13.67 -25.10
C GLU A 17 59.52 13.23 -25.46
N ALA A 18 59.19 11.98 -25.12
CA ALA A 18 57.83 11.48 -25.30
C ALA A 18 56.87 12.34 -24.47
N ILE A 19 55.82 12.87 -25.13
CA ILE A 19 54.74 13.57 -24.43
C ILE A 19 54.05 12.55 -23.53
N SER A 20 54.29 12.65 -22.22
CA SER A 20 53.63 11.86 -21.19
C SER A 20 52.47 12.68 -20.62
N PHE A 21 51.25 12.23 -20.85
CA PHE A 21 50.09 12.70 -20.11
C PHE A 21 49.74 11.65 -19.07
N THR A 22 49.60 12.07 -17.81
CA THR A 22 48.88 11.26 -16.83
C THR A 22 47.40 11.39 -17.15
N PRO A 23 46.69 10.32 -17.54
CA PRO A 23 45.25 10.40 -17.73
C PRO A 23 44.61 10.95 -16.45
N PRO A 24 43.66 11.89 -16.52
CA PRO A 24 42.91 12.28 -15.34
C PRO A 24 42.27 11.03 -14.73
N SER A 25 42.45 10.82 -13.43
CA SER A 25 41.76 9.75 -12.72
C SER A 25 40.25 9.94 -12.90
N PRO A 26 39.50 8.92 -13.34
CA PRO A 26 38.05 9.04 -13.44
C PRO A 26 37.49 9.32 -12.04
N VAL A 27 36.81 10.46 -11.89
CA VAL A 27 36.02 10.74 -10.68
C VAL A 27 34.69 10.01 -10.88
N ILE A 28 34.58 8.81 -10.31
CA ILE A 28 33.31 8.08 -10.28
C ILE A 28 32.48 8.69 -9.15
N GLY A 29 31.46 9.48 -9.51
CA GLY A 29 30.41 9.83 -8.56
C GLY A 29 29.61 8.57 -8.24
N LEU A 30 29.80 8.01 -7.05
CA LEU A 30 29.03 6.83 -6.64
C LEU A 30 27.57 7.25 -6.42
N PRO A 31 26.60 6.64 -7.13
CA PRO A 31 25.20 6.85 -6.81
C PRO A 31 24.93 6.31 -5.40
N GLU A 32 24.17 7.08 -4.61
CA GLU A 32 23.69 6.62 -3.30
C GLU A 32 22.32 5.95 -3.44
N LEU A 33 22.08 4.93 -2.62
CA LEU A 33 20.73 4.38 -2.53
C LEU A 33 19.86 5.48 -1.94
N PRO A 34 18.77 5.87 -2.62
CA PRO A 34 17.87 6.89 -2.12
C PRO A 34 17.34 6.54 -0.73
N GLU A 35 17.13 7.56 0.09
CA GLU A 35 16.49 7.35 1.39
C GLU A 35 15.07 6.80 1.20
N LEU A 36 14.82 5.63 1.77
CA LEU A 36 13.54 4.93 1.75
C LEU A 36 12.86 5.04 3.13
N PRO A 37 12.18 6.15 3.43
CA PRO A 37 11.51 6.32 4.72
C PRO A 37 10.47 5.21 4.93
N ALA A 38 10.24 4.84 6.19
CA ALA A 38 9.25 3.83 6.54
C ALA A 38 7.85 4.26 6.03
N PRO A 39 7.11 3.38 5.32
CA PRO A 39 5.73 3.64 4.95
C PRO A 39 4.85 3.81 6.21
N PRO A 40 3.79 4.63 6.15
CA PRO A 40 2.86 4.81 7.26
C PRO A 40 2.18 3.52 7.71
N THR A 41 2.09 3.30 9.01
CA THR A 41 1.53 2.05 9.58
C THR A 41 0.06 2.17 10.02
N PHE A 42 -0.57 3.35 9.84
CA PHE A 42 -1.90 3.64 10.37
C PHE A 42 -2.96 2.60 9.97
N ASN A 43 -3.89 2.33 10.88
CA ASN A 43 -5.07 1.50 10.66
C ASN A 43 -6.31 2.29 11.10
N ILE A 44 -7.49 1.89 10.63
CA ILE A 44 -8.74 2.46 11.13
C ILE A 44 -9.40 1.42 12.02
N GLU A 45 -9.57 1.79 13.28
CA GLU A 45 -10.30 1.02 14.28
C GLU A 45 -11.76 1.49 14.29
N LEU A 46 -12.69 0.53 14.31
CA LEU A 46 -14.12 0.80 14.21
C LEU A 46 -14.80 0.50 15.54
N GLY A 47 -15.75 1.36 15.93
CA GLY A 47 -16.68 1.01 17.00
C GLY A 47 -17.68 -0.02 16.50
N SER A 48 -17.76 -1.20 17.13
CA SER A 48 -18.83 -2.18 16.89
C SER A 48 -20.11 -1.77 17.64
N TYR A 49 -21.28 -2.18 17.17
CA TYR A 49 -22.59 -1.79 17.70
C TYR A 49 -23.54 -2.99 17.77
N CYS A 50 -24.78 -2.77 18.21
CA CYS A 50 -25.75 -3.84 18.39
C CYS A 50 -26.20 -4.44 17.06
N ASN A 51 -26.08 -5.77 16.98
CA ASN A 51 -26.48 -6.62 15.86
C ASN A 51 -28.00 -6.67 15.78
N TYR A 52 -28.52 -6.87 14.58
CA TYR A 52 -29.93 -6.69 14.26
C TYR A 52 -30.42 -5.28 14.64
N MET A 53 -29.85 -4.26 13.99
CA MET A 53 -30.05 -2.83 14.26
C MET A 53 -31.52 -2.44 14.52
N THR A 54 -32.47 -3.00 13.76
CA THR A 54 -33.92 -2.71 13.91
C THR A 54 -34.55 -3.23 15.20
N GLY A 55 -33.88 -4.13 15.93
CA GLY A 55 -34.30 -4.67 17.22
C GLY A 55 -33.56 -4.09 18.43
N CYS A 56 -32.55 -3.26 18.22
CA CYS A 56 -31.65 -2.80 19.28
C CYS A 56 -32.18 -1.63 20.12
N GLY A 57 -33.13 -0.86 19.58
CA GLY A 57 -33.65 0.33 20.24
C GLY A 57 -32.57 1.38 20.51
N ARG A 58 -32.80 2.18 21.55
CA ARG A 58 -31.99 3.36 21.90
C ARG A 58 -31.11 3.09 23.12
N GLY A 59 -29.87 3.56 23.07
CA GLY A 59 -28.98 3.47 24.23
C GLY A 59 -27.52 3.67 23.86
N VAL A 60 -26.72 3.96 24.88
CA VAL A 60 -25.29 4.25 24.75
C VAL A 60 -24.41 3.01 24.57
N SER A 61 -25.01 1.82 24.45
CA SER A 61 -24.28 0.56 24.30
C SER A 61 -24.83 -0.18 23.09
N GLY A 62 -24.32 0.16 21.92
CA GLY A 62 -24.71 -0.43 20.63
C GLY A 62 -26.02 0.09 20.04
N GLY A 63 -26.81 0.86 20.80
CA GLY A 63 -28.13 1.37 20.42
C GLY A 63 -28.10 2.61 19.54
N ALA A 64 -29.26 2.98 19.01
CA ALA A 64 -29.45 4.25 18.33
C ALA A 64 -29.36 5.44 19.32
N TYR A 65 -28.88 6.58 18.83
CA TYR A 65 -28.72 7.78 19.64
C TYR A 65 -30.05 8.31 20.21
N ASN A 66 -31.10 8.31 19.38
CA ASN A 66 -32.45 8.76 19.74
C ASN A 66 -33.51 8.03 18.92
N TYR A 67 -34.78 8.42 19.09
CA TYR A 67 -35.91 7.81 18.38
C TYR A 67 -35.82 7.97 16.86
N ASP A 68 -35.49 9.17 16.37
CA ASP A 68 -35.45 9.43 14.93
C ASP A 68 -34.43 8.52 14.24
N PHE A 69 -33.23 8.41 14.79
CA PHE A 69 -32.18 7.54 14.27
C PHE A 69 -32.45 6.05 14.45
N ASP A 70 -33.28 5.67 15.44
CA ASP A 70 -33.75 4.29 15.61
C ASP A 70 -34.71 3.90 14.48
N THR A 71 -35.60 4.81 14.07
CA THR A 71 -36.50 4.58 12.91
C THR A 71 -35.79 4.47 11.56
N TYR A 72 -34.51 4.85 11.50
CA TYR A 72 -33.68 4.77 10.29
C TYR A 72 -32.89 3.46 10.23
N ALA A 73 -32.97 2.61 11.27
CA ALA A 73 -32.32 1.32 11.27
C ALA A 73 -32.85 0.44 10.13
N VAL A 74 -31.93 -0.27 9.49
CA VAL A 74 -32.22 -1.28 8.48
C VAL A 74 -31.42 -2.53 8.84
N SER A 75 -32.05 -3.69 8.75
CA SER A 75 -31.39 -4.97 8.99
C SER A 75 -31.77 -5.98 7.93
N VAL A 76 -30.78 -6.68 7.39
CA VAL A 76 -31.00 -7.81 6.48
C VAL A 76 -30.78 -9.10 7.25
N LEU A 77 -31.87 -9.84 7.44
CA LEU A 77 -31.85 -11.08 8.21
C LEU A 77 -31.22 -12.23 7.44
N ALA A 78 -30.81 -13.28 8.16
CA ALA A 78 -30.27 -14.52 7.59
C ALA A 78 -31.11 -15.12 6.44
N ASN A 79 -32.44 -14.98 6.48
CA ASN A 79 -33.34 -15.48 5.43
C ASN A 79 -33.51 -14.51 4.24
N GLY A 80 -32.74 -13.42 4.18
CA GLY A 80 -32.80 -12.38 3.14
C GLY A 80 -33.89 -11.33 3.36
N THR A 81 -34.68 -11.41 4.44
CA THR A 81 -35.71 -10.41 4.72
C THR A 81 -35.06 -9.09 5.12
N VAL A 82 -35.40 -8.02 4.41
CA VAL A 82 -35.01 -6.65 4.76
C VAL A 82 -36.05 -6.05 5.69
N ARG A 83 -35.63 -5.62 6.88
CA ARG A 83 -36.44 -4.85 7.82
C ARG A 83 -35.99 -3.40 7.83
N GLY A 84 -36.95 -2.47 7.80
CA GLY A 84 -36.68 -1.04 7.62
C GLY A 84 -36.72 -0.63 6.14
N THR A 85 -36.36 0.62 5.84
CA THR A 85 -36.32 1.13 4.47
C THR A 85 -35.01 1.87 4.26
N LEU A 86 -34.20 1.35 3.33
CA LEU A 86 -32.93 1.95 2.98
C LEU A 86 -33.15 3.21 2.13
N VAL A 87 -32.70 4.36 2.63
CA VAL A 87 -32.86 5.67 1.97
C VAL A 87 -31.57 6.47 2.15
N ASP A 88 -31.00 6.98 1.05
CA ASP A 88 -29.85 7.87 1.10
C ASP A 88 -30.12 9.12 1.98
N GLY A 89 -29.11 9.56 2.72
CA GLY A 89 -29.24 10.65 3.68
C GLY A 89 -29.96 10.30 4.98
N ARG A 90 -30.40 9.04 5.17
CA ARG A 90 -31.01 8.54 6.41
C ARG A 90 -30.26 7.37 7.04
N PRO A 91 -28.96 7.49 7.34
CA PRO A 91 -28.29 6.46 8.15
C PRO A 91 -28.74 6.55 9.62
N SER A 92 -28.73 5.42 10.32
CA SER A 92 -28.91 5.38 11.78
C SER A 92 -27.64 5.90 12.46
N LEU A 93 -27.76 6.94 13.31
CA LEU A 93 -26.70 7.35 14.23
C LEU A 93 -26.74 6.47 15.47
N ARG A 94 -25.63 5.80 15.77
CA ARG A 94 -25.54 4.81 16.85
C ARG A 94 -24.35 5.08 17.76
N HIS A 95 -24.52 4.73 19.02
CA HIS A 95 -23.38 4.52 19.91
C HIS A 95 -22.81 3.13 19.65
N SER A 96 -21.49 3.01 19.65
CA SER A 96 -20.82 1.73 19.72
C SER A 96 -21.09 1.05 21.07
N TRP A 97 -20.63 -0.18 21.24
CA TRP A 97 -20.59 -0.83 22.55
C TRP A 97 -19.83 0.00 23.57
N ASN A 98 -20.25 -0.03 24.82
CA ASN A 98 -19.56 0.69 25.90
C ASN A 98 -18.11 0.22 26.09
N THR A 99 -17.80 -1.02 25.74
CA THR A 99 -16.45 -1.61 25.71
C THR A 99 -15.53 -1.00 24.65
N THR A 100 -16.08 -0.27 23.68
CA THR A 100 -15.34 0.55 22.70
C THR A 100 -15.52 2.04 22.94
N GLY A 101 -16.09 2.41 24.10
CA GLY A 101 -16.23 3.78 24.56
C GLY A 101 -17.60 4.41 24.30
N SER A 102 -18.57 3.72 23.70
CA SER A 102 -19.83 4.36 23.29
C SER A 102 -19.59 5.51 22.28
N VAL A 103 -18.72 5.29 21.31
CA VAL A 103 -18.41 6.28 20.27
C VAL A 103 -19.55 6.39 19.27
N LEU A 104 -19.79 7.58 18.75
CA LEU A 104 -20.81 7.80 17.73
C LEU A 104 -20.32 7.49 16.33
N LEU A 105 -21.19 6.84 15.56
CA LEU A 105 -21.01 6.50 14.16
C LEU A 105 -22.36 6.46 13.43
N LYS A 106 -22.33 6.62 12.12
CA LYS A 106 -23.49 6.35 11.25
C LYS A 106 -23.36 4.97 10.62
N SER A 107 -24.47 4.25 10.52
CA SER A 107 -24.57 3.01 9.73
C SER A 107 -25.90 2.99 8.97
N TYR A 108 -25.87 2.59 7.69
CA TYR A 108 -27.11 2.47 6.92
C TYR A 108 -27.83 1.15 7.22
N PHE A 109 -27.10 0.03 7.29
CA PHE A 109 -27.70 -1.26 7.62
C PHE A 109 -26.69 -2.26 8.19
N ASP A 110 -27.19 -3.31 8.82
CA ASP A 110 -26.44 -4.52 9.13
C ASP A 110 -27.00 -5.73 8.38
N THR A 111 -26.18 -6.76 8.20
CA THR A 111 -26.60 -7.96 7.47
C THR A 111 -26.02 -9.25 8.04
N GLU A 112 -26.91 -10.21 8.28
CA GLU A 112 -26.59 -11.61 8.57
C GLU A 112 -26.82 -12.51 7.35
N GLY A 113 -27.37 -11.95 6.27
CA GLY A 113 -27.86 -12.67 5.10
C GLY A 113 -27.36 -12.12 3.77
N ASN A 114 -27.79 -12.76 2.69
CA ASN A 114 -27.43 -12.34 1.34
C ASN A 114 -28.13 -11.04 0.97
N TYR A 115 -27.40 -10.07 0.40
CA TYR A 115 -27.95 -8.77 0.00
C TYR A 115 -27.25 -8.18 -1.22
N ASP A 116 -28.04 -7.68 -2.17
CA ASP A 116 -27.55 -6.88 -3.29
C ASP A 116 -27.90 -5.40 -3.05
N LEU A 117 -26.89 -4.59 -2.74
CA LEU A 117 -27.08 -3.15 -2.63
C LEU A 117 -27.14 -2.53 -4.03
N THR A 118 -28.33 -2.04 -4.41
CA THR A 118 -28.58 -1.39 -5.70
C THR A 118 -28.89 0.11 -5.58
N THR A 119 -29.03 0.61 -4.35
CA THR A 119 -29.30 2.02 -4.06
C THR A 119 -28.00 2.77 -3.85
N ASN A 120 -27.80 3.88 -4.56
CA ASN A 120 -26.65 4.75 -4.34
C ASN A 120 -26.76 5.39 -2.94
N LEU A 121 -25.65 5.42 -2.21
CA LEU A 121 -25.60 5.96 -0.85
C LEU A 121 -24.40 6.89 -0.67
N THR A 122 -24.58 7.90 0.16
CA THR A 122 -23.50 8.74 0.67
C THR A 122 -23.41 8.53 2.17
N VAL A 123 -22.33 7.90 2.63
CA VAL A 123 -22.00 7.86 4.05
C VAL A 123 -21.04 9.00 4.36
N ASN A 124 -21.36 9.74 5.42
CA ASN A 124 -20.50 10.81 5.90
C ASN A 124 -20.22 10.68 7.39
N SER A 125 -19.15 11.31 7.85
CA SER A 125 -18.80 11.38 9.27
C SER A 125 -19.18 12.69 9.94
N GLU A 126 -19.97 13.56 9.29
CA GLU A 126 -20.38 14.84 9.89
C GLU A 126 -21.26 14.60 11.11
N ASN A 127 -20.91 15.23 12.24
CA ASN A 127 -21.65 15.08 13.47
C ASN A 127 -23.00 15.82 13.41
N PRO A 128 -24.14 15.10 13.45
CA PRO A 128 -25.45 15.71 13.30
C PRO A 128 -25.98 16.33 14.62
N LEU A 129 -25.25 16.19 15.73
CA LEU A 129 -25.71 16.66 17.03
C LEU A 129 -25.75 18.19 17.10
N ASN A 130 -26.83 18.71 17.68
CA ASN A 130 -26.94 20.12 18.06
C ASN A 130 -26.11 20.43 19.34
N ASP A 131 -26.02 21.70 19.72
CA ASP A 131 -25.16 22.13 20.83
C ASP A 131 -25.57 21.53 22.18
N THR A 132 -26.88 21.38 22.43
CA THR A 132 -27.38 20.74 23.66
C THR A 132 -27.00 19.26 23.73
N GLN A 133 -27.14 18.55 22.61
CA GLN A 133 -26.77 17.14 22.48
C GLN A 133 -25.26 16.93 22.63
N LYS A 134 -24.46 17.81 22.01
CA LYS A 134 -23.00 17.86 22.17
C LYS A 134 -22.60 18.11 23.62
N GLN A 135 -23.31 18.99 24.32
CA GLN A 135 -23.06 19.25 25.74
C GLN A 135 -23.39 18.01 26.60
N SER A 136 -24.48 17.31 26.31
CA SER A 136 -24.82 16.06 27.01
C SER A 136 -23.75 14.98 26.85
N GLU A 137 -23.15 14.83 25.66
CA GLU A 137 -22.02 13.91 25.47
C GLU A 137 -20.78 14.35 26.26
N ARG A 138 -20.50 15.66 26.34
CA ARG A 138 -19.40 16.19 27.17
C ARG A 138 -19.63 15.93 28.66
N ASP A 139 -20.81 16.23 29.17
CA ASP A 139 -21.18 16.05 30.59
C ASP A 139 -21.12 14.56 30.99
N ALA A 140 -21.33 13.66 30.03
CA ALA A 140 -21.21 12.22 30.21
C ALA A 140 -19.79 11.66 29.93
N ASN A 141 -18.75 12.52 29.90
CA ASN A 141 -17.35 12.18 29.64
C ASN A 141 -17.07 11.54 28.27
N ARG A 142 -17.88 11.85 27.27
CA ARG A 142 -17.72 11.41 25.87
C ARG A 142 -17.50 12.61 24.95
N GLY A 143 -16.67 13.56 25.35
CA GLY A 143 -16.41 14.79 24.60
C GLY A 143 -15.93 14.56 23.16
N TYR A 144 -15.33 13.41 22.85
CA TYR A 144 -14.97 13.01 21.49
C TYR A 144 -16.20 12.86 20.56
N ASN A 145 -17.38 12.54 21.09
CA ASN A 145 -18.65 12.50 20.35
C ASN A 145 -19.25 13.88 20.10
N ALA A 146 -18.67 14.94 20.67
CA ALA A 146 -19.14 16.31 20.52
C ALA A 146 -18.34 17.11 19.47
N GLN A 147 -17.38 16.46 18.80
CA GLN A 147 -16.52 17.05 17.78
C GLN A 147 -17.25 17.22 16.45
N ARG A 148 -16.61 17.91 15.50
CA ARG A 148 -17.13 18.11 14.14
C ARG A 148 -17.41 16.81 13.40
N PHE A 149 -16.50 15.84 13.54
CA PHE A 149 -16.61 14.54 12.90
C PHE A 149 -16.84 13.45 13.94
N LEU A 150 -17.61 12.45 13.52
CA LEU A 150 -17.83 11.21 14.24
C LEU A 150 -16.55 10.38 14.25
N VAL A 151 -16.19 9.84 15.41
CA VAL A 151 -14.92 9.11 15.61
C VAL A 151 -15.10 7.59 15.64
N GLY A 152 -16.34 7.09 15.60
CA GLY A 152 -16.61 5.66 15.65
C GLY A 152 -16.48 4.92 14.31
N GLY A 153 -16.15 5.62 13.22
CA GLY A 153 -16.07 5.04 11.88
C GLY A 153 -17.44 4.90 11.22
N SER A 154 -17.90 5.92 10.49
CA SER A 154 -19.22 5.85 9.85
C SER A 154 -19.18 4.96 8.62
N ARG A 155 -20.15 4.05 8.44
CA ARG A 155 -20.09 3.03 7.38
C ARG A 155 -21.41 2.81 6.66
N VAL A 156 -21.38 2.20 5.47
CA VAL A 156 -22.62 1.78 4.81
C VAL A 156 -23.21 0.59 5.54
N ALA A 157 -22.42 -0.47 5.69
CA ALA A 157 -22.89 -1.65 6.39
C ALA A 157 -21.82 -2.43 7.12
N THR A 158 -22.30 -3.22 8.07
CA THR A 158 -21.53 -4.26 8.76
C THR A 158 -22.18 -5.61 8.47
N MET A 159 -21.37 -6.59 8.06
CA MET A 159 -21.75 -7.99 7.98
C MET A 159 -21.16 -8.74 9.15
N ASP A 160 -22.03 -9.33 9.95
CA ASP A 160 -21.74 -10.09 11.16
C ASP A 160 -22.75 -11.23 11.31
N ASN A 161 -22.48 -12.16 12.23
CA ASN A 161 -23.33 -13.31 12.57
C ASN A 161 -23.89 -14.04 11.34
N ALA A 162 -23.04 -14.39 10.38
CA ALA A 162 -23.48 -15.27 9.29
C ALA A 162 -23.85 -16.65 9.86
N PRO A 163 -25.04 -17.22 9.55
CA PRO A 163 -25.44 -18.52 10.04
C PRO A 163 -24.41 -19.62 9.73
N ALA A 164 -24.24 -20.56 10.66
CA ALA A 164 -23.31 -21.68 10.46
C ALA A 164 -23.66 -22.46 9.20
N ASN A 165 -22.63 -22.88 8.45
CA ASN A 165 -22.76 -23.62 7.19
C ASN A 165 -23.60 -22.93 6.10
N THR A 166 -23.76 -21.61 6.17
CA THR A 166 -24.45 -20.83 5.13
C THR A 166 -23.50 -19.78 4.56
N ASP A 167 -23.23 -19.83 3.26
CA ASP A 167 -22.49 -18.78 2.59
C ASP A 167 -23.34 -17.50 2.52
N VAL A 168 -22.77 -16.40 3.01
CA VAL A 168 -23.40 -15.08 3.03
C VAL A 168 -22.62 -14.14 2.13
N LYS A 169 -23.33 -13.45 1.24
CA LYS A 169 -22.77 -12.49 0.29
C LYS A 169 -23.47 -11.13 0.37
N LEU A 170 -22.69 -10.08 0.56
CA LEU A 170 -23.09 -8.69 0.32
C LEU A 170 -22.43 -8.22 -0.98
N ASP A 171 -23.24 -7.84 -1.97
CA ASP A 171 -22.76 -7.32 -3.25
C ASP A 171 -23.15 -5.85 -3.40
N ASN A 172 -22.18 -4.94 -3.33
CA ASN A 172 -22.39 -3.56 -3.71
C ASN A 172 -22.45 -3.45 -5.23
N LYS A 173 -23.65 -3.22 -5.78
CA LYS A 173 -23.87 -2.92 -7.20
C LYS A 173 -24.10 -1.42 -7.45
N ALA A 174 -24.08 -0.61 -6.39
CA ALA A 174 -24.38 0.81 -6.42
C ALA A 174 -23.10 1.67 -6.37
N THR A 175 -23.30 2.99 -6.48
CA THR A 175 -22.27 3.99 -6.15
C THR A 175 -22.40 4.37 -4.67
N VAL A 176 -21.33 4.15 -3.92
CA VAL A 176 -21.17 4.55 -2.53
C VAL A 176 -20.17 5.69 -2.44
N ASN A 177 -20.60 6.85 -1.93
CA ASN A 177 -19.74 8.00 -1.66
C ASN A 177 -19.32 8.03 -0.18
N LEU A 178 -18.02 8.23 0.06
CA LEU A 178 -17.40 8.35 1.37
C LEU A 178 -16.98 9.81 1.61
N VAL A 179 -17.68 10.50 2.52
CA VAL A 179 -17.53 11.96 2.75
C VAL A 179 -17.09 12.27 4.18
N GLY A 180 -15.97 12.97 4.34
CA GLY A 180 -15.35 13.24 5.63
C GLY A 180 -14.39 12.12 6.06
N PRO A 181 -13.63 12.35 7.14
CA PRO A 181 -12.68 11.36 7.65
C PRO A 181 -13.37 10.19 8.33
N LEU A 182 -12.68 9.07 8.50
CA LEU A 182 -13.18 7.89 9.21
C LEU A 182 -14.51 7.37 8.63
N THR A 183 -14.62 7.37 7.31
CA THR A 183 -15.75 6.76 6.59
C THR A 183 -15.33 5.46 5.94
N VAL A 184 -16.21 4.46 6.00
CA VAL A 184 -15.98 3.12 5.45
C VAL A 184 -17.13 2.76 4.51
N GLY A 185 -16.85 2.06 3.41
CA GLY A 185 -17.91 1.44 2.62
C GLY A 185 -18.51 0.30 3.42
N PHE A 186 -17.82 -0.83 3.46
CA PHE A 186 -18.35 -2.07 4.03
C PHE A 186 -17.39 -2.69 5.04
N GLU A 187 -17.92 -3.12 6.16
CA GLU A 187 -17.22 -3.88 7.19
C GLU A 187 -17.74 -5.32 7.19
N VAL A 188 -16.82 -6.27 7.33
CA VAL A 188 -17.12 -7.65 7.72
C VAL A 188 -16.44 -7.89 9.06
N GLN A 189 -17.12 -8.50 10.04
CA GLN A 189 -16.58 -8.77 11.37
C GLN A 189 -16.28 -10.25 11.55
N THR A 190 -15.21 -10.55 12.28
CA THR A 190 -14.93 -11.93 12.69
C THR A 190 -15.79 -12.33 13.87
N ASP A 191 -16.68 -13.31 13.75
CA ASP A 191 -17.59 -13.69 14.85
C ASP A 191 -17.69 -15.21 15.02
N VAL A 192 -18.11 -15.65 16.22
CA VAL A 192 -18.35 -17.07 16.53
C VAL A 192 -19.79 -17.39 16.95
N TYR A 193 -20.74 -16.50 16.67
CA TYR A 193 -22.09 -16.54 17.27
C TYR A 193 -22.83 -17.86 17.04
N TYR A 194 -22.84 -18.38 15.80
CA TYR A 194 -23.59 -19.58 15.42
C TYR A 194 -22.89 -20.92 15.73
N GLY A 195 -22.05 -20.96 16.79
CA GLY A 195 -21.47 -22.20 17.33
C GLY A 195 -20.15 -22.62 16.69
N ALA A 196 -19.82 -23.90 16.76
CA ALA A 196 -18.46 -24.40 16.46
C ALA A 196 -18.10 -24.46 14.96
N ASN A 197 -19.07 -24.39 14.05
CA ASN A 197 -18.85 -24.39 12.60
C ASN A 197 -19.01 -22.99 12.01
N GLY A 198 -18.05 -22.58 11.19
CA GLY A 198 -18.05 -21.30 10.50
C GLY A 198 -18.89 -21.25 9.22
N SER A 199 -18.72 -20.16 8.50
CA SER A 199 -19.33 -19.88 7.20
C SER A 199 -18.38 -19.05 6.32
N LYS A 200 -18.67 -19.03 5.02
CA LYS A 200 -18.07 -18.04 4.12
C LYS A 200 -18.84 -16.73 4.22
N ARG A 201 -18.15 -15.65 4.59
CA ARG A 201 -18.66 -14.27 4.57
C ARG A 201 -17.98 -13.52 3.44
N GLU A 202 -18.75 -13.12 2.44
CA GLU A 202 -18.26 -12.57 1.19
C GLU A 202 -18.79 -11.15 0.97
N MET A 203 -17.89 -10.20 0.82
CA MET A 203 -18.18 -8.84 0.41
C MET A 203 -17.60 -8.59 -0.98
N VAL A 204 -18.47 -8.26 -1.94
CA VAL A 204 -18.10 -7.95 -3.32
C VAL A 204 -18.50 -6.53 -3.67
N ASN A 205 -17.57 -5.74 -4.18
CA ASN A 205 -17.89 -4.47 -4.82
C ASN A 205 -17.97 -4.69 -6.33
N THR A 206 -19.17 -4.75 -6.90
CA THR A 206 -19.40 -4.76 -8.35
C THR A 206 -19.62 -3.34 -8.90
N GLY A 207 -20.08 -2.43 -8.04
CA GLY A 207 -20.35 -1.03 -8.33
C GLY A 207 -19.13 -0.13 -8.13
N THR A 208 -19.33 1.02 -7.49
CA THR A 208 -18.28 2.00 -7.22
C THR A 208 -18.26 2.40 -5.76
N ILE A 209 -17.09 2.46 -5.15
CA ILE A 209 -16.86 3.11 -3.86
C ILE A 209 -15.89 4.26 -4.08
N THR A 210 -16.25 5.48 -3.71
CA THR A 210 -15.44 6.67 -4.04
C THR A 210 -15.59 7.80 -3.04
N ASP A 211 -14.70 8.78 -3.06
CA ASP A 211 -14.84 10.05 -2.36
C ASP A 211 -15.02 11.27 -3.29
N ALA A 212 -15.30 11.05 -4.58
CA ALA A 212 -15.44 12.11 -5.58
C ALA A 212 -16.47 13.20 -5.18
N ALA A 213 -17.52 12.84 -4.45
CA ALA A 213 -18.54 13.78 -3.97
C ALA A 213 -17.94 14.95 -3.16
N GLU A 214 -16.85 14.73 -2.42
CA GLU A 214 -16.22 15.75 -1.58
C GLU A 214 -15.71 16.97 -2.36
N THR A 215 -15.33 16.77 -3.62
CA THR A 215 -14.83 17.83 -4.50
C THR A 215 -15.91 18.84 -4.86
N THR A 216 -17.18 18.45 -4.78
CA THR A 216 -18.32 19.30 -5.10
C THR A 216 -18.86 20.07 -3.90
N LEU A 217 -18.54 19.61 -2.68
CA LEU A 217 -19.02 20.22 -1.44
C LEU A 217 -18.25 21.49 -1.11
N ALA A 218 -18.97 22.54 -0.70
CA ALA A 218 -18.34 23.77 -0.19
C ALA A 218 -17.57 23.48 1.11
N THR A 219 -18.25 22.84 2.07
CA THR A 219 -17.69 22.45 3.37
C THR A 219 -18.04 21.01 3.69
N ILE A 220 -17.23 20.36 4.53
CA ILE A 220 -17.54 19.05 5.12
C ILE A 220 -17.41 19.20 6.64
N GLY A 221 -18.51 19.10 7.37
CA GLY A 221 -18.58 19.42 8.80
C GLY A 221 -18.25 20.89 9.12
N GLY A 222 -18.29 21.78 8.12
CA GLY A 222 -17.79 23.16 8.24
C GLY A 222 -16.27 23.31 8.02
N LEU A 223 -15.57 22.28 7.54
CA LEU A 223 -14.16 22.38 7.10
C LEU A 223 -14.10 22.80 5.61
N ASN A 224 -13.42 23.89 5.29
CA ASN A 224 -13.26 24.36 3.91
C ASN A 224 -12.16 23.59 3.16
N LYS A 225 -12.12 23.73 1.84
CA LYS A 225 -11.03 23.19 1.01
C LYS A 225 -9.72 23.89 1.34
N GLY A 226 -8.62 23.13 1.45
CA GLY A 226 -7.31 23.65 1.83
C GLY A 226 -7.08 23.80 3.33
N ASP A 227 -8.13 23.65 4.15
CA ASP A 227 -8.02 23.77 5.61
C ASP A 227 -7.69 22.43 6.28
N SER A 228 -7.25 22.50 7.53
CA SER A 228 -7.06 21.35 8.42
C SER A 228 -7.75 21.58 9.76
N ALA A 229 -8.23 20.53 10.41
CA ALA A 229 -8.74 20.61 11.78
C ALA A 229 -8.33 19.38 12.62
N PRO A 230 -8.05 19.57 13.92
CA PRO A 230 -7.76 18.44 14.80
C PRO A 230 -9.01 17.60 15.04
N LEU A 231 -8.82 16.29 15.16
CA LEU A 231 -9.81 15.32 15.59
C LEU A 231 -9.17 14.41 16.64
N THR A 232 -9.68 14.49 17.87
CA THR A 232 -9.26 13.62 18.97
C THR A 232 -10.01 12.30 18.88
N LEU A 233 -9.29 11.23 18.57
CA LEU A 233 -9.83 9.87 18.52
C LEU A 233 -10.22 9.41 19.93
N ALA A 234 -11.17 8.46 19.99
CA ALA A 234 -11.64 7.97 21.28
C ALA A 234 -10.55 7.17 22.01
N PRO A 235 -10.56 7.13 23.36
CA PRO A 235 -9.52 6.44 24.13
C PRO A 235 -9.36 4.95 23.83
N LEU A 236 -10.42 4.30 23.36
CA LEU A 236 -10.42 2.86 23.02
C LEU A 236 -10.35 2.61 21.50
N LEU A 237 -10.17 3.67 20.70
CA LEU A 237 -10.02 3.62 19.24
C LEU A 237 -8.93 4.60 18.81
N GLY A 238 -7.69 4.36 19.24
CA GLY A 238 -6.50 5.14 18.89
C GLY A 238 -5.97 6.09 19.98
N ASN A 239 -6.84 6.73 20.78
CA ASN A 239 -6.44 7.64 21.88
C ASN A 239 -5.42 8.74 21.51
N GLU A 240 -5.49 9.25 20.28
CA GLU A 240 -4.59 10.29 19.77
C GLU A 240 -5.35 11.43 19.11
N THR A 241 -4.70 12.56 18.89
CA THR A 241 -5.26 13.65 18.07
C THR A 241 -4.59 13.65 16.72
N VAL A 242 -5.39 13.50 15.67
CA VAL A 242 -4.95 13.57 14.28
C VAL A 242 -5.41 14.86 13.64
N ASN A 243 -4.60 15.44 12.75
CA ASN A 243 -5.04 16.55 11.92
C ASN A 243 -5.71 16.01 10.67
N ILE A 244 -6.99 16.31 10.51
CA ILE A 244 -7.75 16.00 9.31
C ILE A 244 -7.50 17.13 8.31
N ASN A 245 -6.75 16.81 7.26
CA ASN A 245 -6.48 17.74 6.17
C ASN A 245 -7.54 17.59 5.09
N ARG A 246 -8.06 18.71 4.59
CA ARG A 246 -8.86 18.76 3.38
C ARG A 246 -8.04 19.39 2.27
N THR A 247 -7.76 18.64 1.22
CA THR A 247 -6.93 19.12 0.10
C THR A 247 -7.60 20.32 -0.59
N ALA A 248 -6.82 21.10 -1.35
CA ALA A 248 -7.36 22.17 -2.19
C ALA A 248 -8.38 21.65 -3.22
N ALA A 249 -8.21 20.41 -3.70
CA ALA A 249 -9.18 19.74 -4.56
C ALA A 249 -10.49 19.37 -3.83
N GLY A 250 -10.44 19.25 -2.50
CA GLY A 250 -11.59 19.08 -1.62
C GLY A 250 -11.66 17.75 -0.89
N TYR A 251 -10.66 16.88 -1.05
CA TYR A 251 -10.65 15.55 -0.43
C TYR A 251 -10.21 15.58 1.03
N THR A 252 -10.91 14.86 1.90
CA THR A 252 -10.43 14.46 3.23
C THR A 252 -9.88 13.04 3.21
N GLY A 253 -9.01 12.70 4.18
CA GLY A 253 -8.37 11.39 4.26
C GLY A 253 -9.05 10.37 5.17
N TYR A 254 -8.34 9.28 5.50
CA TYR A 254 -8.77 8.25 6.46
C TYR A 254 -10.06 7.52 6.06
N LYS A 255 -10.07 6.94 4.86
CA LYS A 255 -11.24 6.22 4.32
C LYS A 255 -10.92 4.79 3.97
N ILE A 256 -11.92 3.93 4.04
CA ILE A 256 -11.77 2.53 3.62
C ILE A 256 -12.90 2.08 2.71
N GLY A 257 -12.57 1.43 1.59
CA GLY A 257 -13.58 0.82 0.73
C GLY A 257 -14.23 -0.37 1.41
N MET A 258 -13.43 -1.39 1.74
CA MET A 258 -13.87 -2.61 2.41
C MET A 258 -12.89 -3.01 3.51
N ILE A 259 -13.40 -3.46 4.66
CA ILE A 259 -12.56 -3.86 5.80
C ILE A 259 -13.04 -5.16 6.46
N LEU A 260 -12.09 -6.00 6.86
CA LEU A 260 -12.31 -7.06 7.85
C LEU A 260 -11.82 -6.60 9.23
N THR A 261 -12.68 -6.68 10.25
CA THR A 261 -12.39 -6.27 11.64
C THR A 261 -12.60 -7.41 12.64
N TYR A 262 -11.99 -7.27 13.82
CA TYR A 262 -12.10 -8.24 14.91
C TYR A 262 -13.39 -8.03 15.72
N GLU A 263 -14.13 -9.11 15.98
CA GLU A 263 -15.11 -9.17 17.07
C GLU A 263 -14.81 -10.36 18.01
N ASN A 264 -14.54 -11.53 17.44
CA ASN A 264 -14.07 -12.72 18.13
C ASN A 264 -12.93 -13.40 17.36
N ASN A 265 -12.14 -14.21 18.07
CA ASN A 265 -11.16 -15.09 17.45
C ASN A 265 -11.86 -16.23 16.69
N ASP A 266 -12.03 -16.06 15.38
CA ASP A 266 -12.70 -17.02 14.51
C ASP A 266 -11.69 -17.81 13.66
N THR A 267 -11.22 -18.91 14.21
CA THR A 267 -10.41 -19.93 13.50
C THR A 267 -11.20 -21.23 13.31
N ARG A 268 -12.54 -21.16 13.31
CA ARG A 268 -13.39 -22.34 13.22
C ARG A 268 -13.23 -23.00 11.85
N VAL A 269 -13.57 -24.29 11.79
CA VAL A 269 -13.66 -25.01 10.51
C VAL A 269 -14.69 -24.34 9.60
N ASN A 270 -14.43 -24.34 8.30
CA ASN A 270 -15.25 -23.69 7.26
C ASN A 270 -15.35 -22.15 7.32
N THR A 271 -14.82 -21.50 8.36
CA THR A 271 -14.75 -20.03 8.39
C THR A 271 -13.85 -19.51 7.28
N LYS A 272 -14.38 -18.59 6.48
CA LYS A 272 -13.64 -17.90 5.43
C LYS A 272 -14.20 -16.50 5.20
N TYR A 273 -13.33 -15.51 5.11
CA TYR A 273 -13.71 -14.13 4.79
C TYR A 273 -13.20 -13.77 3.40
N VAL A 274 -14.07 -13.26 2.54
CA VAL A 274 -13.75 -12.94 1.15
C VAL A 274 -14.07 -11.48 0.88
N LEU A 275 -13.09 -10.68 0.47
CA LEU A 275 -13.26 -9.28 0.11
C LEU A 275 -12.78 -9.06 -1.32
N THR A 276 -13.72 -8.81 -2.24
CA THR A 276 -13.43 -8.73 -3.68
C THR A 276 -13.84 -7.38 -4.25
N ASN A 277 -12.90 -6.66 -4.85
CA ASN A 277 -13.23 -5.53 -5.73
C ASN A 277 -13.36 -6.02 -7.18
N ASN A 278 -14.60 -6.09 -7.65
CA ASN A 278 -14.96 -6.42 -9.04
C ASN A 278 -15.48 -5.21 -9.85
N GLY A 279 -15.55 -4.05 -9.21
CA GLY A 279 -15.97 -2.78 -9.77
C GLY A 279 -14.85 -1.75 -9.67
N THR A 280 -15.17 -0.56 -9.17
CA THR A 280 -14.19 0.51 -8.96
C THR A 280 -14.10 0.92 -7.50
N ILE A 281 -12.88 1.08 -6.99
CA ILE A 281 -12.61 1.85 -5.78
C ILE A 281 -11.74 3.05 -6.17
N ASP A 282 -12.14 4.27 -5.84
CA ASP A 282 -11.46 5.49 -6.27
C ASP A 282 -11.37 6.52 -5.13
N PHE A 283 -10.16 6.71 -4.61
CA PHE A 283 -9.90 7.62 -3.50
C PHE A 283 -8.85 8.68 -3.84
N GLY A 284 -9.23 9.95 -3.72
CA GLY A 284 -8.33 11.10 -3.80
C GLY A 284 -7.76 11.55 -2.46
N GLY A 285 -8.40 11.18 -1.34
CA GLY A 285 -8.00 11.58 0.00
C GLY A 285 -6.75 10.86 0.54
N GLU A 286 -5.92 11.58 1.31
CA GLU A 286 -4.75 11.00 1.98
C GLU A 286 -5.11 9.86 2.95
N LYS A 287 -4.16 8.98 3.26
CA LYS A 287 -4.34 7.90 4.24
C LYS A 287 -5.62 7.08 4.01
N SER A 288 -5.94 6.76 2.77
CA SER A 288 -7.11 5.96 2.40
C SER A 288 -6.69 4.56 1.97
N ILE A 289 -7.55 3.57 2.19
CA ILE A 289 -7.28 2.17 1.89
C ILE A 289 -8.41 1.57 1.06
N GLY A 290 -8.12 0.98 -0.09
CA GLY A 290 -9.14 0.30 -0.89
C GLY A 290 -9.74 -0.90 -0.14
N ILE A 291 -8.89 -1.86 0.21
CA ILE A 291 -9.26 -3.04 1.01
C ILE A 291 -8.30 -3.19 2.19
N GLN A 292 -8.83 -3.24 3.41
CA GLN A 292 -8.04 -3.48 4.62
C GLN A 292 -8.43 -4.78 5.30
N VAL A 293 -7.44 -5.50 5.80
CA VAL A 293 -7.65 -6.61 6.74
C VAL A 293 -7.00 -6.25 8.06
N TYR A 294 -7.82 -6.01 9.08
CA TYR A 294 -7.40 -5.58 10.40
C TYR A 294 -8.28 -6.25 11.48
N ALA A 295 -8.06 -7.55 11.67
CA ALA A 295 -8.69 -8.35 12.72
C ALA A 295 -7.63 -8.91 13.69
N PRO A 296 -6.90 -8.06 14.43
CA PRO A 296 -5.86 -8.52 15.34
C PRO A 296 -6.43 -9.50 16.37
N GLY A 297 -5.76 -10.65 16.56
CA GLY A 297 -6.22 -11.71 17.47
C GLY A 297 -7.15 -12.76 16.83
N SER A 298 -7.55 -12.58 15.56
CA SER A 298 -8.30 -13.57 14.79
C SER A 298 -7.56 -13.95 13.50
N PRO A 299 -6.64 -14.94 13.52
CA PRO A 299 -5.90 -15.37 12.34
C PRO A 299 -6.78 -16.25 11.43
N SER A 300 -7.92 -15.71 11.00
CA SER A 300 -8.90 -16.37 10.14
C SER A 300 -8.37 -16.59 8.72
N LEU A 301 -8.99 -17.50 7.98
CA LEU A 301 -8.75 -17.62 6.54
C LEU A 301 -9.37 -16.44 5.81
N VAL A 302 -8.56 -15.68 5.08
CA VAL A 302 -8.99 -14.49 4.33
C VAL A 302 -8.56 -14.60 2.86
N GLU A 303 -9.45 -14.25 1.94
CA GLU A 303 -9.12 -14.06 0.53
C GLU A 303 -9.48 -12.63 0.12
N VAL A 304 -8.47 -11.90 -0.33
CA VAL A 304 -8.62 -10.53 -0.86
C VAL A 304 -8.30 -10.54 -2.33
N ALA A 305 -9.19 -9.99 -3.16
CA ALA A 305 -8.99 -9.93 -4.60
C ALA A 305 -9.35 -8.55 -5.17
N ASN A 306 -8.52 -8.07 -6.09
CA ASN A 306 -8.89 -7.03 -7.05
C ASN A 306 -8.97 -7.63 -8.44
N THR A 307 -10.18 -7.73 -9.00
CA THR A 307 -10.40 -8.25 -10.36
C THR A 307 -10.68 -7.13 -11.35
N ASN A 308 -10.80 -5.88 -10.90
CA ASN A 308 -11.09 -4.74 -11.74
C ASN A 308 -10.25 -3.52 -11.30
N LYS A 309 -10.83 -2.36 -10.97
CA LYS A 309 -10.05 -1.12 -10.89
C LYS A 309 -9.95 -0.56 -9.47
N MET A 310 -8.74 -0.16 -9.06
CA MET A 310 -8.51 0.75 -7.93
C MET A 310 -7.69 1.96 -8.34
N ASN A 311 -8.11 3.15 -7.92
CA ASN A 311 -7.34 4.39 -8.05
C ASN A 311 -7.04 4.94 -6.65
N ILE A 312 -5.74 5.09 -6.36
CA ILE A 312 -5.22 5.57 -5.09
C ILE A 312 -4.44 6.87 -5.37
N GLY A 313 -5.16 7.99 -5.28
CA GLY A 313 -4.66 9.34 -5.51
C GLY A 313 -4.24 10.10 -4.25
N GLY A 314 -4.58 9.57 -3.07
CA GLY A 314 -4.10 10.12 -1.81
C GLY A 314 -2.62 9.87 -1.56
N THR A 315 -1.98 10.74 -0.78
CA THR A 315 -0.67 10.47 -0.19
C THR A 315 -0.80 9.44 0.93
N ALA A 316 0.27 8.68 1.21
CA ALA A 316 0.28 7.72 2.32
C ALA A 316 -0.91 6.72 2.29
N SER A 317 -1.34 6.29 1.11
CA SER A 317 -2.57 5.52 0.90
C SER A 317 -2.29 4.13 0.32
N TYR A 318 -3.24 3.20 0.45
CA TYR A 318 -3.03 1.80 0.08
C TYR A 318 -4.15 1.27 -0.82
N GLY A 319 -3.83 0.53 -1.87
CA GLY A 319 -4.84 -0.22 -2.63
C GLY A 319 -5.39 -1.37 -1.79
N MET A 320 -4.52 -2.31 -1.43
CA MET A 320 -4.82 -3.43 -0.54
C MET A 320 -3.79 -3.48 0.58
N LYS A 321 -4.23 -3.61 1.83
CA LYS A 321 -3.36 -3.61 3.01
C LYS A 321 -3.69 -4.73 3.99
N TRP A 322 -2.74 -5.65 4.21
CA TRP A 322 -2.78 -6.54 5.37
C TRP A 322 -2.19 -5.82 6.56
N SER A 323 -2.98 -5.75 7.64
CA SER A 323 -2.64 -4.99 8.85
C SER A 323 -2.70 -5.85 10.12
N SER A 324 -3.09 -7.12 10.00
CA SER A 324 -3.12 -8.08 11.10
C SER A 324 -2.73 -9.47 10.61
N ARG A 325 -2.42 -10.37 11.55
CA ARG A 325 -2.19 -11.78 11.25
C ARG A 325 -3.42 -12.44 10.64
N VAL A 326 -3.18 -13.28 9.64
CA VAL A 326 -4.18 -14.13 8.98
C VAL A 326 -3.76 -15.60 9.03
N GLY A 327 -4.68 -16.50 8.68
CA GLY A 327 -4.38 -17.93 8.54
C GLY A 327 -3.40 -18.19 7.40
N ALA A 328 -2.55 -19.20 7.51
CA ALA A 328 -1.45 -19.49 6.56
C ALA A 328 -1.88 -19.73 5.11
N ASN A 329 -3.15 -20.07 4.88
CA ASN A 329 -3.72 -20.31 3.55
C ASN A 329 -4.43 -19.07 2.97
N SER A 330 -4.37 -17.92 3.64
CA SER A 330 -4.97 -16.67 3.17
C SER A 330 -4.25 -16.12 1.95
N THR A 331 -4.94 -15.31 1.15
CA THR A 331 -4.37 -14.71 -0.08
C THR A 331 -4.75 -13.23 -0.24
N MET A 332 -3.88 -12.47 -0.89
CA MET A 332 -4.11 -11.09 -1.33
C MET A 332 -3.60 -10.93 -2.76
N ILE A 333 -4.53 -10.86 -3.71
CA ILE A 333 -4.23 -10.99 -5.14
C ILE A 333 -4.79 -9.80 -5.93
N ASN A 334 -3.93 -9.10 -6.67
CA ASN A 334 -4.39 -8.30 -7.80
C ASN A 334 -4.50 -9.23 -9.01
N ASP A 335 -5.71 -9.64 -9.38
CA ASP A 335 -5.94 -10.67 -10.40
C ASP A 335 -5.56 -10.16 -11.81
N LYS A 336 -5.55 -11.04 -12.81
CA LYS A 336 -5.09 -10.76 -14.19
C LYS A 336 -5.77 -9.55 -14.83
N SER A 337 -7.06 -9.37 -14.58
CA SER A 337 -7.84 -8.20 -15.05
C SER A 337 -7.76 -7.00 -14.11
N GLY A 338 -7.20 -7.19 -12.92
CA GLY A 338 -7.04 -6.18 -11.90
C GLY A 338 -6.03 -5.10 -12.29
N VAL A 339 -6.42 -3.84 -12.13
CA VAL A 339 -5.60 -2.65 -12.32
C VAL A 339 -5.61 -1.82 -11.05
N ILE A 340 -4.42 -1.54 -10.51
CA ILE A 340 -4.24 -0.61 -9.38
C ILE A 340 -3.39 0.57 -9.86
N ASN A 341 -3.91 1.79 -9.72
CA ASN A 341 -3.21 3.02 -10.05
C ASN A 341 -2.81 3.76 -8.76
N VAL A 342 -1.52 3.94 -8.54
CA VAL A 342 -0.96 4.69 -7.41
C VAL A 342 -0.40 6.00 -7.94
N THR A 343 -1.00 7.12 -7.55
CA THR A 343 -0.75 8.44 -8.16
C THR A 343 -0.55 9.57 -7.16
N GLY A 344 -0.59 9.27 -5.86
CA GLY A 344 -0.52 10.27 -4.79
C GLY A 344 0.69 11.19 -4.90
N ASP A 345 0.50 12.47 -4.59
CA ASP A 345 1.54 13.47 -4.64
C ASP A 345 1.40 14.51 -3.51
N ALA A 346 2.42 14.59 -2.66
CA ALA A 346 2.49 15.52 -1.53
C ALA A 346 3.08 16.89 -1.91
N GLY A 347 3.44 17.10 -3.17
CA GLY A 347 4.06 18.34 -3.67
C GLY A 347 5.48 18.53 -3.14
N VAL A 348 5.81 19.79 -2.84
CA VAL A 348 7.12 20.23 -2.35
C VAL A 348 6.98 21.01 -1.05
N ASP A 349 8.02 20.97 -0.23
CA ASP A 349 8.11 21.79 0.99
C ASP A 349 8.40 23.26 0.68
N SER A 350 8.48 24.10 1.72
CA SER A 350 8.79 25.54 1.59
C SER A 350 10.19 25.83 1.01
N LYS A 351 11.05 24.82 0.87
CA LYS A 351 12.38 24.89 0.27
C LYS A 351 12.41 24.24 -1.13
N ASN A 352 11.23 24.00 -1.71
CA ASN A 352 11.07 23.37 -3.02
C ASN A 352 11.65 21.95 -3.11
N LYS A 353 11.74 21.23 -1.98
CA LYS A 353 12.15 19.82 -1.95
C LYS A 353 10.91 18.93 -2.00
N PRO A 354 10.89 17.87 -2.81
CA PRO A 354 9.76 16.93 -2.85
C PRO A 354 9.45 16.37 -1.47
N VAL A 355 8.17 16.40 -1.10
CA VAL A 355 7.63 15.72 0.07
C VAL A 355 7.29 14.29 -0.32
N ASN A 356 7.51 13.36 0.60
CA ASN A 356 7.26 11.95 0.32
C ASN A 356 5.75 11.69 0.19
N SER A 357 5.34 11.09 -0.93
CA SER A 357 4.10 10.35 -1.07
C SER A 357 4.45 8.87 -0.93
N LEU A 358 4.06 8.26 0.19
CA LEU A 358 4.41 6.87 0.52
C LEU A 358 3.23 5.92 0.29
N SER A 359 2.51 6.12 -0.82
CA SER A 359 1.35 5.31 -1.17
C SER A 359 1.77 4.01 -1.84
N SER A 360 1.03 2.92 -1.59
CA SER A 360 1.31 1.63 -2.21
C SER A 360 0.11 0.94 -2.82
N GLY A 361 0.33 0.17 -3.88
CA GLY A 361 -0.72 -0.66 -4.47
C GLY A 361 -1.10 -1.81 -3.54
N ILE A 362 -0.11 -2.60 -3.14
CA ILE A 362 -0.25 -3.73 -2.21
C ILE A 362 0.74 -3.55 -1.06
N ALA A 363 0.27 -3.72 0.17
CA ALA A 363 1.10 -3.52 1.36
C ALA A 363 0.88 -4.59 2.44
N VAL A 364 1.99 -5.13 2.94
CA VAL A 364 2.07 -5.91 4.17
C VAL A 364 3.12 -5.25 5.05
N ILE A 365 2.69 -4.60 6.12
CA ILE A 365 3.57 -3.80 6.96
C ILE A 365 3.33 -4.20 8.41
N GLU A 366 4.40 -4.55 9.11
CA GLU A 366 4.32 -4.88 10.53
C GLU A 366 3.70 -3.75 11.36
N THR A 367 2.93 -4.16 12.36
CA THR A 367 2.36 -3.30 13.38
C THR A 367 2.82 -3.81 14.74
N ASN A 368 2.94 -2.92 15.73
CA ASN A 368 3.22 -3.33 17.10
C ASN A 368 2.07 -4.18 17.64
N ALA A 369 2.24 -5.49 17.66
CA ALA A 369 1.28 -6.47 18.17
C ALA A 369 2.02 -7.51 19.03
N ALA A 370 1.27 -8.25 19.87
CA ALA A 370 1.82 -9.40 20.58
C ALA A 370 2.37 -10.44 19.59
N LYS A 371 3.41 -11.21 19.96
CA LYS A 371 4.15 -12.11 19.04
C LYS A 371 3.26 -13.07 18.23
N ASN A 372 2.21 -13.61 18.83
CA ASN A 372 1.26 -14.54 18.19
C ASN A 372 0.17 -13.83 17.36
N ALA A 373 0.10 -12.50 17.44
CA ALA A 373 -0.77 -11.63 16.65
C ALA A 373 0.02 -10.81 15.61
N THR A 374 1.35 -10.93 15.59
CA THR A 374 2.20 -10.29 14.57
C THR A 374 1.85 -10.81 13.19
N ILE A 375 1.76 -9.87 12.25
CA ILE A 375 1.43 -10.11 10.85
C ILE A 375 2.36 -11.18 10.22
N ARG A 376 1.77 -11.99 9.35
CA ARG A 376 2.47 -12.93 8.47
C ARG A 376 1.80 -12.87 7.10
N ALA A 377 2.58 -12.64 6.06
CA ALA A 377 2.11 -12.77 4.68
C ALA A 377 2.19 -14.23 4.22
N TYR A 378 3.13 -15.01 4.74
CA TYR A 378 3.52 -16.34 4.25
C TYR A 378 3.96 -16.34 2.78
N GLN A 379 4.59 -17.42 2.35
CA GLN A 379 5.14 -17.54 1.00
C GLN A 379 4.05 -17.85 -0.03
N GLY A 380 4.10 -17.17 -1.18
CA GLY A 380 3.22 -17.37 -2.33
C GLY A 380 1.78 -16.90 -2.11
N LYS A 381 1.54 -15.98 -1.17
CA LYS A 381 0.18 -15.54 -0.80
C LYS A 381 -0.16 -14.11 -1.21
N VAL A 382 0.83 -13.26 -1.42
CA VAL A 382 0.66 -11.89 -1.88
C VAL A 382 1.18 -11.77 -3.29
N GLU A 383 0.29 -11.51 -4.24
CA GLU A 383 0.65 -11.58 -5.66
C GLU A 383 -0.02 -10.49 -6.50
N ASN A 384 0.76 -9.87 -7.37
CA ASN A 384 0.24 -9.13 -8.52
C ASN A 384 0.24 -10.01 -9.76
N LYS A 385 -0.93 -10.40 -10.27
CA LYS A 385 -1.12 -11.07 -11.57
C LYS A 385 -1.57 -10.09 -12.67
N GLY A 386 -2.19 -8.99 -12.28
CA GLY A 386 -2.67 -7.93 -13.17
C GLY A 386 -1.65 -6.84 -13.42
N THR A 387 -2.14 -5.60 -13.46
CA THR A 387 -1.32 -4.41 -13.67
C THR A 387 -1.32 -3.50 -12.44
N ILE A 388 -0.14 -3.04 -12.02
CA ILE A 388 -0.01 -1.92 -11.08
C ILE A 388 0.75 -0.79 -11.76
N ASN A 389 0.14 0.40 -11.81
CA ASN A 389 0.76 1.60 -12.34
C ASN A 389 1.14 2.53 -11.19
N VAL A 390 2.39 2.97 -11.14
CA VAL A 390 2.94 3.84 -10.10
C VAL A 390 3.47 5.11 -10.74
N SER A 391 3.02 6.25 -10.22
CA SER A 391 3.43 7.59 -10.67
C SER A 391 3.23 8.60 -9.52
N GLY A 392 3.35 9.89 -9.80
CA GLY A 392 3.06 10.96 -8.84
C GLY A 392 4.27 11.35 -8.00
N GLY A 393 4.03 11.57 -6.70
CA GLY A 393 4.99 12.05 -5.72
C GLY A 393 6.13 11.09 -5.40
N LYS A 394 7.09 11.54 -4.60
CA LYS A 394 8.28 10.76 -4.23
C LYS A 394 7.92 9.63 -3.27
N GLY A 395 8.27 8.39 -3.61
CA GLY A 395 8.25 7.23 -2.72
C GLY A 395 7.03 6.32 -2.87
N ASN A 396 6.22 6.52 -3.91
CA ASN A 396 5.11 5.61 -4.17
C ASN A 396 5.66 4.25 -4.61
N THR A 397 5.01 3.18 -4.16
CA THR A 397 5.48 1.81 -4.36
C THR A 397 4.39 0.92 -4.96
N ALA A 398 4.70 0.02 -5.90
CA ALA A 398 3.67 -0.91 -6.40
C ALA A 398 3.31 -1.95 -5.32
N MET A 399 4.34 -2.63 -4.79
CA MET A 399 4.21 -3.65 -3.74
C MET A 399 5.24 -3.44 -2.64
N VAL A 400 4.82 -3.46 -1.38
CA VAL A 400 5.70 -3.32 -0.21
C VAL A 400 5.49 -4.41 0.84
N LEU A 401 6.61 -4.98 1.31
CA LEU A 401 6.65 -5.97 2.39
C LEU A 401 7.64 -5.54 3.47
N ILE A 402 7.17 -5.38 4.69
CA ILE A 402 8.01 -5.03 5.85
C ILE A 402 7.62 -5.93 7.02
N VAL A 403 8.37 -7.02 7.21
CA VAL A 403 8.15 -8.00 8.27
C VAL A 403 9.46 -8.64 8.69
N LYS A 404 9.52 -9.16 9.92
CA LYS A 404 10.65 -9.96 10.41
C LYS A 404 10.34 -11.46 10.31
N ALA A 405 10.15 -11.92 9.09
CA ALA A 405 9.81 -13.30 8.74
C ALA A 405 10.24 -13.62 7.30
N ASP A 406 10.28 -14.91 6.96
CA ASP A 406 10.53 -15.44 5.63
C ASP A 406 9.31 -15.40 4.69
N ASP A 407 8.53 -14.34 4.81
CA ASP A 407 7.37 -14.09 3.96
C ASP A 407 7.80 -13.44 2.64
N ASP A 408 6.94 -13.50 1.62
CA ASP A 408 7.24 -12.91 0.31
C ASP A 408 6.09 -12.12 -0.32
N ILE A 409 6.46 -11.32 -1.31
CA ILE A 409 5.57 -10.66 -2.26
C ILE A 409 6.04 -10.99 -3.68
N THR A 410 5.10 -11.28 -4.58
CA THR A 410 5.42 -11.70 -5.96
C THR A 410 4.72 -10.82 -7.00
N ASN A 411 5.45 -10.37 -8.00
CA ASN A 411 4.89 -9.81 -9.23
C ASN A 411 4.92 -10.88 -10.33
N SER A 412 3.77 -11.42 -10.73
CA SER A 412 3.61 -12.32 -11.88
C SER A 412 3.02 -11.62 -13.11
N GLY A 413 2.50 -10.40 -12.91
CA GLY A 413 1.87 -9.57 -13.93
C GLY A 413 2.81 -8.46 -14.44
N THR A 414 2.25 -7.27 -14.60
CA THR A 414 2.98 -6.07 -15.04
C THR A 414 2.98 -5.00 -13.95
N ILE A 415 4.14 -4.42 -13.68
CA ILE A 415 4.26 -3.18 -12.91
C ILE A 415 4.85 -2.10 -13.81
N ASN A 416 4.17 -0.97 -13.92
CA ASN A 416 4.68 0.20 -14.63
C ASN A 416 5.02 1.28 -13.62
N VAL A 417 6.28 1.71 -13.57
CA VAL A 417 6.76 2.77 -12.70
C VAL A 417 7.20 3.93 -13.58
N SER A 418 6.60 5.09 -13.33
CA SER A 418 6.98 6.33 -13.98
C SER A 418 7.24 7.41 -12.93
N SER A 419 8.11 8.34 -13.26
CA SER A 419 8.56 9.37 -12.34
C SER A 419 8.93 10.63 -13.09
N THR A 420 8.84 11.76 -12.41
CA THR A 420 9.43 13.03 -12.85
C THR A 420 10.64 13.34 -11.99
N GLU A 421 11.39 14.38 -12.36
CA GLU A 421 12.60 14.81 -11.64
C GLU A 421 12.39 14.85 -10.11
N LYS A 422 13.29 14.18 -9.38
CA LYS A 422 13.31 14.08 -7.91
C LYS A 422 12.09 13.37 -7.27
N ARG A 423 11.17 12.80 -8.06
CA ARG A 423 10.00 12.06 -7.57
C ARG A 423 10.17 10.57 -7.75
N GLN A 424 11.11 10.02 -7.02
CA GLN A 424 11.47 8.63 -7.22
C GLN A 424 10.37 7.66 -6.79
N ASN A 425 10.03 6.71 -7.65
CA ASN A 425 9.03 5.66 -7.39
C ASN A 425 9.64 4.26 -7.47
N ILE A 426 8.97 3.29 -6.86
CA ILE A 426 9.49 1.95 -6.63
C ILE A 426 8.49 0.91 -7.15
N ALA A 427 8.96 -0.09 -7.89
CA ALA A 427 8.10 -1.22 -8.26
C ALA A 427 7.91 -2.13 -7.04
N MET A 428 8.98 -2.74 -6.54
CA MET A 428 8.91 -3.65 -5.38
C MET A 428 9.88 -3.23 -4.29
N ARG A 429 9.38 -3.06 -3.06
CA ARG A 429 10.17 -2.75 -1.87
C ARG A 429 10.01 -3.86 -0.83
N VAL A 430 11.12 -4.33 -0.27
CA VAL A 430 11.10 -5.26 0.85
C VAL A 430 12.12 -4.86 1.90
N ASP A 431 11.69 -4.76 3.16
CA ASP A 431 12.56 -4.42 4.28
C ASP A 431 12.42 -5.47 5.38
N LYS A 432 13.53 -5.87 6.00
CA LYS A 432 13.48 -6.68 7.22
C LYS A 432 12.90 -5.83 8.34
N GLY A 433 11.75 -6.26 8.83
CA GLY A 433 11.07 -5.67 9.97
C GLY A 433 11.80 -5.89 11.30
N SER A 434 11.24 -5.31 12.34
CA SER A 434 11.75 -5.30 13.71
C SER A 434 10.89 -6.14 14.67
N VAL A 435 9.62 -6.38 14.34
CA VAL A 435 8.66 -7.06 15.22
C VAL A 435 8.84 -8.57 15.11
N THR A 436 9.29 -9.21 16.19
CA THR A 436 9.52 -10.65 16.25
C THR A 436 8.24 -11.45 15.93
N THR A 437 8.40 -12.49 15.11
CA THR A 437 7.34 -13.43 14.71
C THR A 437 7.62 -14.84 15.23
N ASP A 438 6.79 -15.81 14.82
CA ASP A 438 7.02 -17.25 14.99
C ASP A 438 7.89 -17.87 13.88
N ALA A 439 8.36 -17.08 12.90
CA ALA A 439 9.21 -17.57 11.82
C ALA A 439 10.62 -17.92 12.32
N ALA A 440 11.16 -19.05 11.86
CA ALA A 440 12.54 -19.44 12.16
C ALA A 440 13.55 -18.66 11.32
N ASN A 441 13.20 -18.34 10.07
CA ASN A 441 13.96 -17.45 9.20
C ASN A 441 13.28 -16.07 9.19
N GLU A 442 14.08 -15.03 9.30
CA GLU A 442 13.63 -13.65 9.47
C GLU A 442 13.99 -12.77 8.27
N THR A 443 14.12 -13.38 7.09
CA THR A 443 14.57 -12.71 5.87
C THR A 443 13.41 -12.64 4.87
N PRO A 444 12.69 -11.51 4.79
CA PRO A 444 11.61 -11.36 3.84
C PRO A 444 12.14 -11.21 2.41
N LYS A 445 11.26 -11.42 1.43
CA LYS A 445 11.65 -11.48 0.02
C LYS A 445 10.67 -10.79 -0.93
N ALA A 446 11.22 -10.14 -1.96
CA ALA A 446 10.45 -9.70 -3.13
C ALA A 446 10.88 -10.49 -4.37
N ILE A 447 9.91 -10.97 -5.15
CA ILE A 447 10.13 -11.81 -6.33
C ILE A 447 9.47 -11.17 -7.56
N ASN A 448 10.26 -10.85 -8.58
CA ASN A 448 9.74 -10.57 -9.91
C ASN A 448 9.67 -11.86 -10.73
N ASP A 449 8.45 -12.35 -10.95
CA ASP A 449 8.10 -13.38 -11.91
C ASP A 449 7.32 -12.83 -13.12
N GLY A 450 7.37 -11.52 -13.33
CA GLY A 450 6.57 -10.80 -14.34
C GLY A 450 7.41 -9.81 -15.14
N THR A 451 6.79 -8.69 -15.50
CA THR A 451 7.44 -7.55 -16.15
C THR A 451 7.40 -6.32 -15.25
N ILE A 452 8.53 -5.65 -15.09
CA ILE A 452 8.63 -4.35 -14.45
C ILE A 452 9.14 -3.35 -15.49
N ASN A 453 8.37 -2.29 -15.73
CA ASN A 453 8.73 -1.19 -16.62
C ASN A 453 9.12 0.04 -15.81
N LEU A 454 10.28 0.64 -16.11
CA LEU A 454 10.83 1.83 -15.47
C LEU A 454 11.01 2.94 -16.51
N ASP A 455 10.25 4.02 -16.34
CA ASP A 455 10.25 5.16 -17.25
C ASP A 455 10.41 6.50 -16.52
N GLY A 456 10.83 7.53 -17.27
CA GLY A 456 10.86 8.91 -16.79
C GLY A 456 12.20 9.26 -16.15
N ASP A 457 12.17 9.89 -14.99
CA ASP A 457 13.39 10.41 -14.36
C ASP A 457 14.02 9.41 -13.39
N SER A 458 13.43 9.19 -12.22
CA SER A 458 14.01 8.43 -11.10
C SER A 458 13.11 7.26 -10.73
N SER A 459 13.50 6.02 -10.99
CA SER A 459 12.66 4.86 -10.64
C SER A 459 13.50 3.64 -10.25
N ILE A 460 12.99 2.84 -9.32
CA ILE A 460 13.64 1.62 -8.84
C ILE A 460 12.77 0.41 -9.19
N GLY A 461 13.34 -0.60 -9.82
CA GLY A 461 12.68 -1.87 -10.09
C GLY A 461 12.43 -2.65 -8.81
N MET A 462 13.50 -3.05 -8.13
CA MET A 462 13.42 -3.79 -6.88
C MET A 462 14.44 -3.28 -5.87
N VAL A 463 14.05 -3.16 -4.61
CA VAL A 463 14.96 -2.80 -3.52
C VAL A 463 14.70 -3.59 -2.24
N GLY A 464 15.79 -4.13 -1.67
CA GLY A 464 15.79 -4.89 -0.43
C GLY A 464 16.62 -4.23 0.67
N THR A 465 16.07 -4.00 1.87
CA THR A 465 16.82 -3.52 3.05
C THR A 465 16.98 -4.65 4.06
N ASN A 466 18.17 -5.24 4.15
CA ASN A 466 18.46 -6.48 4.88
C ASN A 466 17.49 -7.62 4.52
N ALA A 467 17.04 -7.61 3.26
CA ALA A 467 16.00 -8.46 2.73
C ALA A 467 16.33 -8.84 1.28
N ASP A 468 15.72 -9.93 0.82
CA ASP A 468 16.10 -10.56 -0.43
C ASP A 468 15.29 -10.03 -1.62
N VAL A 469 15.95 -9.82 -2.75
CA VAL A 469 15.31 -9.47 -4.02
C VAL A 469 15.70 -10.45 -5.12
N VAL A 470 14.71 -10.92 -5.88
CA VAL A 470 14.89 -11.93 -6.93
C VAL A 470 14.22 -11.51 -8.23
N ASN A 471 14.97 -11.51 -9.32
CA ASN A 471 14.43 -11.42 -10.68
C ASN A 471 14.63 -12.76 -11.39
N ASN A 472 13.53 -13.47 -11.65
CA ASN A 472 13.56 -14.83 -12.18
C ASN A 472 14.04 -14.89 -13.64
N ALA A 473 14.45 -16.09 -14.06
CA ALA A 473 14.85 -16.34 -15.45
C ALA A 473 13.74 -15.99 -16.44
N ASN A 474 14.13 -15.43 -17.59
CA ASN A 474 13.22 -14.97 -18.65
C ASN A 474 12.28 -13.81 -18.24
N LYS A 475 12.50 -13.17 -17.09
CA LYS A 475 11.73 -12.01 -16.61
C LYS A 475 12.49 -10.72 -16.83
N THR A 476 11.76 -9.62 -16.96
CA THR A 476 12.33 -8.33 -17.37
C THR A 476 12.06 -7.26 -16.34
N ILE A 477 13.13 -6.53 -16.00
CA ILE A 477 13.07 -5.18 -15.44
C ILE A 477 13.66 -4.27 -16.52
N GLY A 478 12.88 -3.37 -17.11
CA GLY A 478 13.43 -2.55 -18.18
C GLY A 478 12.63 -1.31 -18.51
N THR A 479 13.06 -0.58 -19.52
CA THR A 479 12.39 0.63 -20.00
C THR A 479 11.36 0.27 -21.06
N THR A 480 10.18 0.89 -21.00
CA THR A 480 9.14 0.67 -22.02
C THR A 480 9.68 1.06 -23.40
N SER A 481 9.33 0.29 -24.42
CA SER A 481 9.73 0.58 -25.81
C SER A 481 9.35 2.02 -26.21
N GLY A 482 10.32 2.75 -26.78
CA GLY A 482 10.16 4.15 -27.20
C GLY A 482 10.19 5.18 -26.07
N LYS A 483 10.43 4.78 -24.82
CA LYS A 483 10.63 5.67 -23.67
C LYS A 483 12.07 5.63 -23.17
N THR A 484 12.37 6.50 -22.22
CA THR A 484 13.69 6.64 -21.57
C THR A 484 13.56 6.61 -20.06
N ILE A 485 14.66 6.24 -19.39
CA ILE A 485 14.88 6.37 -17.96
C ILE A 485 16.22 7.10 -17.71
N ILE A 486 16.24 8.08 -16.80
CA ILE A 486 17.43 8.93 -16.57
C ILE A 486 18.26 8.47 -15.37
N ASN A 487 17.61 8.22 -14.24
CA ASN A 487 18.15 7.88 -12.93
C ASN A 487 17.52 6.57 -12.43
N GLY A 488 17.49 5.57 -13.31
CA GLY A 488 16.89 4.26 -13.05
C GLY A 488 17.81 3.35 -12.26
N ILE A 489 17.24 2.55 -11.35
CA ILE A 489 17.92 1.44 -10.70
C ILE A 489 17.14 0.17 -10.99
N GLY A 490 17.77 -0.82 -11.63
CA GLY A 490 17.13 -2.10 -11.93
C GLY A 490 16.83 -2.88 -10.65
N MET A 491 17.89 -3.29 -9.94
CA MET A 491 17.81 -4.00 -8.66
C MET A 491 18.82 -3.44 -7.66
N ALA A 492 18.40 -3.29 -6.41
CA ALA A 492 19.29 -2.90 -5.33
C ALA A 492 19.09 -3.72 -4.05
N THR A 493 20.17 -3.88 -3.28
CA THR A 493 20.06 -4.37 -1.91
C THR A 493 21.03 -3.65 -0.98
N SER A 494 20.58 -3.44 0.26
CA SER A 494 21.37 -2.94 1.38
C SER A 494 21.43 -4.02 2.46
N GLY A 495 22.42 -4.91 2.39
CA GLY A 495 22.67 -5.99 3.36
C GLY A 495 21.92 -7.31 3.15
N GLY A 496 21.01 -7.43 2.17
CA GLY A 496 20.31 -8.68 1.86
C GLY A 496 20.94 -9.47 0.71
N LYS A 497 20.21 -10.46 0.18
CA LYS A 497 20.59 -11.20 -1.03
C LYS A 497 19.97 -10.60 -2.29
N LEU A 498 20.74 -10.50 -3.38
CA LEU A 498 20.26 -10.10 -4.70
C LEU A 498 20.52 -11.18 -5.72
N ASP A 499 19.47 -11.81 -6.26
CA ASP A 499 19.59 -12.83 -7.30
C ASP A 499 18.94 -12.36 -8.60
N ASN A 500 19.73 -12.26 -9.68
CA ASN A 500 19.23 -11.98 -11.02
C ASN A 500 19.53 -13.15 -11.96
N ALA A 501 18.48 -13.75 -12.52
CA ALA A 501 18.57 -14.70 -13.62
C ALA A 501 17.89 -14.20 -14.90
N GLY A 502 17.20 -13.07 -14.83
CA GLY A 502 16.48 -12.45 -15.93
C GLY A 502 17.24 -11.30 -16.58
N LYS A 503 16.48 -10.47 -17.29
CA LYS A 503 16.96 -9.30 -18.02
C LYS A 503 16.77 -8.02 -17.22
N ILE A 504 17.79 -7.15 -17.22
CA ILE A 504 17.71 -5.76 -16.80
C ILE A 504 18.08 -4.89 -18.01
N GLU A 505 17.15 -4.09 -18.54
CA GLU A 505 17.40 -3.23 -19.72
C GLU A 505 16.96 -1.79 -19.47
N LEU A 506 17.89 -0.93 -19.08
CA LEU A 506 17.61 0.48 -18.77
C LEU A 506 18.08 1.38 -19.92
N LYS A 507 17.12 1.94 -20.66
CA LYS A 507 17.40 2.79 -21.83
C LYS A 507 17.42 4.25 -21.45
N GLY A 508 18.61 4.81 -21.28
CA GLY A 508 18.85 6.23 -21.07
C GLY A 508 19.39 6.92 -22.32
N THR A 509 19.49 8.24 -22.25
CA THR A 509 20.08 9.09 -23.30
C THR A 509 20.91 10.21 -22.69
N GLY A 510 22.00 10.62 -23.35
CA GLY A 510 22.84 11.72 -22.89
C GLY A 510 23.27 11.53 -21.43
N ALA A 511 23.07 12.54 -20.58
CA ALA A 511 23.49 12.58 -19.18
C ALA A 511 22.80 11.60 -18.20
N SER A 512 22.14 10.54 -18.69
CA SER A 512 21.52 9.53 -17.82
C SER A 512 22.57 8.78 -16.97
N THR A 513 22.23 8.47 -15.72
CA THR A 513 23.06 7.79 -14.72
C THR A 513 22.36 6.52 -14.22
N ASN A 514 21.97 5.64 -15.14
CA ASN A 514 21.23 4.43 -14.82
C ASN A 514 22.14 3.38 -14.17
N VAL A 515 21.61 2.61 -13.22
CA VAL A 515 22.34 1.52 -12.54
C VAL A 515 21.59 0.20 -12.72
N GLY A 516 22.24 -0.81 -13.29
CA GLY A 516 21.62 -2.12 -13.48
C GLY A 516 21.42 -2.84 -12.14
N VAL A 517 22.53 -3.12 -11.46
CA VAL A 517 22.56 -3.75 -10.13
C VAL A 517 23.35 -2.90 -9.15
N TYR A 518 22.83 -2.72 -7.94
CA TYR A 518 23.52 -2.01 -6.87
C TYR A 518 23.51 -2.79 -5.54
N MET A 519 24.69 -3.03 -4.97
CA MET A 519 24.81 -3.63 -3.63
C MET A 519 25.61 -2.74 -2.70
N THR A 520 25.02 -2.43 -1.55
CA THR A 520 25.64 -1.61 -0.51
C THR A 520 25.45 -2.22 0.87
N LYS A 521 26.21 -1.72 1.84
CA LYS A 521 26.19 -2.23 3.22
C LYS A 521 24.87 -1.85 3.91
N GLY A 522 24.20 -2.84 4.50
CA GLY A 522 23.11 -2.65 5.44
C GLY A 522 23.57 -2.83 6.87
N THR A 523 22.82 -3.61 7.66
CA THR A 523 23.30 -4.10 8.96
C THR A 523 24.41 -5.15 8.78
N GLY A 524 24.29 -5.96 7.72
CA GLY A 524 25.32 -6.88 7.25
C GLY A 524 25.89 -6.49 5.88
N ASN A 525 26.89 -7.25 5.44
CA ASN A 525 27.36 -7.20 4.06
C ASN A 525 26.33 -7.91 3.16
N PRO A 526 25.93 -7.32 2.03
CA PRO A 526 25.03 -7.99 1.10
C PRO A 526 25.74 -9.15 0.39
N SER A 527 24.94 -10.03 -0.21
CA SER A 527 25.44 -11.07 -1.13
C SER A 527 24.59 -11.09 -2.39
N GLY A 528 25.12 -11.62 -3.49
CA GLY A 528 24.34 -11.70 -4.72
C GLY A 528 24.82 -12.74 -5.71
N THR A 529 23.93 -13.10 -6.62
CA THR A 529 24.18 -14.02 -7.73
C THR A 529 23.62 -13.43 -9.02
N LEU A 530 24.47 -13.27 -10.03
CA LEU A 530 24.02 -13.11 -11.40
C LEU A 530 24.16 -14.48 -12.08
N ALA A 531 23.05 -15.09 -12.48
CA ALA A 531 23.08 -16.39 -13.13
C ALA A 531 23.74 -16.31 -14.52
N ALA A 532 24.11 -17.44 -15.11
CA ALA A 532 24.62 -17.48 -16.48
C ALA A 532 23.65 -16.90 -17.53
N THR A 533 22.35 -16.87 -17.21
CA THR A 533 21.28 -16.27 -18.03
C THR A 533 21.04 -14.79 -17.77
N SER A 534 21.74 -14.20 -16.79
CA SER A 534 21.63 -12.76 -16.47
C SER A 534 22.06 -11.93 -17.67
N ASP A 535 21.20 -11.01 -18.09
CA ASP A 535 21.46 -10.06 -19.18
C ASP A 535 21.19 -8.64 -18.69
N ILE A 536 22.26 -7.88 -18.46
CA ILE A 536 22.17 -6.50 -17.96
C ILE A 536 22.64 -5.56 -19.06
N SER A 537 21.79 -4.63 -19.45
CA SER A 537 22.11 -3.55 -20.38
C SER A 537 21.67 -2.21 -19.81
N VAL A 538 22.60 -1.26 -19.74
CA VAL A 538 22.33 0.11 -19.30
C VAL A 538 22.87 1.11 -20.31
N GLU A 539 22.09 2.14 -20.62
CA GLU A 539 22.46 3.22 -21.54
C GLU A 539 22.48 4.58 -20.81
N GLY A 540 23.47 5.44 -21.12
CA GLY A 540 23.65 6.79 -20.54
C GLY A 540 25.12 7.17 -20.26
N ASP A 541 25.44 8.47 -20.32
CA ASP A 541 26.79 9.06 -20.24
C ASP A 541 27.47 8.95 -18.86
N ASN A 542 26.82 8.37 -17.85
CA ASN A 542 27.44 7.99 -16.57
C ASN A 542 26.76 6.74 -15.98
N SER A 543 26.20 5.88 -16.84
CA SER A 543 25.49 4.68 -16.41
C SER A 543 26.47 3.60 -15.92
N THR A 544 26.02 2.80 -14.96
CA THR A 544 26.79 1.72 -14.33
C THR A 544 26.06 0.39 -14.50
N GLY A 545 26.73 -0.61 -15.08
CA GLY A 545 26.17 -1.95 -15.21
C GLY A 545 25.91 -2.58 -13.84
N VAL A 546 26.98 -2.86 -13.11
CA VAL A 546 26.96 -3.51 -11.79
C VAL A 546 27.84 -2.74 -10.80
N LEU A 547 27.22 -2.16 -9.77
CA LEU A 547 27.92 -1.43 -8.71
C LEU A 547 27.89 -2.20 -7.39
N ILE A 548 29.06 -2.60 -6.89
CA ILE A 548 29.21 -3.27 -5.60
C ILE A 548 30.11 -2.42 -4.71
N THR A 549 29.54 -1.71 -3.74
CA THR A 549 30.33 -0.93 -2.75
C THR A 549 30.69 -1.78 -1.53
N ASN A 550 29.88 -2.80 -1.23
CA ASN A 550 30.13 -3.78 -0.18
C ASN A 550 29.52 -5.13 -0.55
N GLY A 551 30.04 -6.21 0.04
CA GLY A 551 29.48 -7.56 -0.09
C GLY A 551 30.22 -8.47 -1.06
N THR A 552 29.57 -9.58 -1.43
CA THR A 552 30.10 -10.58 -2.37
C THR A 552 29.12 -10.83 -3.50
N LEU A 553 29.63 -10.87 -4.74
CA LEU A 553 28.83 -11.16 -5.93
C LEU A 553 29.40 -12.38 -6.66
N ASN A 554 28.58 -13.41 -6.85
CA ASN A 554 28.86 -14.48 -7.80
C ASN A 554 28.40 -14.01 -9.18
N TYR A 555 29.35 -13.53 -9.98
CA TYR A 555 29.06 -12.92 -11.27
C TYR A 555 28.98 -13.98 -12.39
N GLY A 556 27.88 -13.96 -13.13
CA GLY A 556 27.65 -14.73 -14.35
C GLY A 556 26.79 -13.94 -15.33
N GLY A 557 26.66 -14.46 -16.56
CA GLY A 557 25.89 -13.81 -17.62
C GLY A 557 26.65 -12.67 -18.30
N THR A 558 25.93 -11.65 -18.76
CA THR A 558 26.48 -10.51 -19.49
C THR A 558 26.09 -9.17 -18.88
N THR A 559 26.98 -8.19 -18.97
CA THR A 559 26.70 -6.79 -18.62
C THR A 559 27.25 -5.89 -19.72
N THR A 560 26.41 -4.99 -20.22
CA THR A 560 26.73 -3.99 -21.23
C THR A 560 26.36 -2.62 -20.69
N ALA A 561 27.33 -1.70 -20.65
CA ALA A 561 27.08 -0.30 -20.36
C ALA A 561 27.47 0.54 -21.59
N THR A 562 26.57 1.39 -22.07
CA THR A 562 26.75 2.17 -23.30
C THR A 562 26.55 3.66 -23.04
N GLY A 563 27.52 4.49 -23.41
CA GLY A 563 27.50 5.94 -23.22
C GLY A 563 28.91 6.48 -23.04
N ASN A 564 29.06 7.79 -22.92
CA ASN A 564 30.30 8.36 -22.38
C ASN A 564 30.46 7.96 -20.90
N GLY A 565 31.64 7.99 -20.31
CA GLY A 565 31.80 7.89 -18.84
C GLY A 565 31.24 6.65 -18.12
N VAL A 566 30.83 5.60 -18.84
CA VAL A 566 30.17 4.42 -18.25
C VAL A 566 31.10 3.55 -17.40
N THR A 567 30.51 2.82 -16.46
CA THR A 567 31.22 1.81 -15.65
C THR A 567 30.53 0.45 -15.71
N GLY A 568 31.30 -0.62 -15.55
CA GLY A 568 30.88 -2.02 -15.73
C GLY A 568 30.50 -2.69 -14.43
#